data_AF-A0A927DM54-F1
#
_entry.id   AF-A0A927DM54-F1
#
_cell.length_a   1.000
_cell.length_b   1.000
_cell.length_c   1.000
_cell.angle_alpha   90.00
_cell.angle_beta   90.00
_cell.angle_gamma   90.00
#
_symmetry.space_group_name_H-M   'P 1'
#
loop_
_entity.id
_entity.type
_entity.pdbx_description
1 polymer ?
#
loop_
_entity_poly.entity_id
_entity_poly.type
_entity_poly.pdbx_seq_one_letter_code
_entity_poly.pdbx_strand_id
1 'polypeptide(L)'
;MPNEPKRLPLLDLTRWFAALAVVIFHYFYMVSDVRNDYPYAQCFIKYAYLAVQLFFIISGFVIFMSVDNKKGPFVFLTSRFIRLYPAYIISVFLTFAFVYLIPISYPFDFNDFLVI
;
A
#
# COMPACT_ATOMS: atom_id res chain seq x y z
N MET A 1 21.39 6.72 31.19
CA MET A 1 20.18 5.97 30.80
C MET A 1 20.36 5.58 29.35
N PRO A 2 20.23 4.30 28.97
CA PRO A 2 20.44 3.90 27.58
C PRO A 2 19.40 4.62 26.71
N ASN A 3 19.86 5.32 25.68
CA ASN A 3 19.02 6.08 24.76
C ASN A 3 18.09 5.11 24.03
N GLU A 4 16.86 4.97 24.53
CA GLU A 4 15.83 4.26 23.79
C GLU A 4 15.59 4.99 22.46
N PRO A 5 15.49 4.25 21.34
CA PRO A 5 15.13 4.86 20.07
C PRO A 5 13.79 5.57 20.24
N LYS A 6 13.76 6.89 20.03
CA LYS A 6 12.56 7.73 20.15
C LYS A 6 11.52 7.28 19.13
N ARG A 7 10.69 6.32 19.50
CA ARG A 7 9.54 5.90 18.71
C ARG A 7 8.51 7.03 18.76
N LEU A 8 8.05 7.46 17.60
CA LEU A 8 7.05 8.51 17.45
C LEU A 8 5.70 7.84 17.14
N PRO A 9 4.94 7.39 18.15
CA PRO A 9 3.70 6.64 17.94
C PRO A 9 2.66 7.44 17.13
N LEU A 10 2.66 8.77 17.26
CA LEU A 10 1.79 9.63 16.46
C LEU A 10 2.10 9.54 14.96
N LEU A 11 3.38 9.40 14.59
CA LEU A 11 3.82 9.27 13.20
C LEU A 11 3.51 7.89 12.62
N ASP A 12 3.58 6.85 13.46
CA ASP A 12 3.14 5.51 13.08
C ASP A 12 1.63 5.48 12.81
N LEU A 13 0.84 6.21 13.61
CA LEU A 13 -0.61 6.35 13.44
C LEU A 13 -0.98 7.14 12.18
N THR A 14 -0.31 8.27 11.90
CA THR A 14 -0.59 9.05 10.68
C THR A 14 -0.29 8.25 9.42
N ARG A 15 0.75 7.40 9.44
CA ARG A 15 1.04 6.48 8.33
C ARG A 15 -0.07 5.44 8.15
N TRP A 16 -0.66 4.93 9.23
CA TRP A 16 -1.80 4.00 9.15
C TRP A 16 -3.02 4.66 8.50
N PHE A 17 -3.37 5.87 8.94
CA PHE A 17 -4.46 6.66 8.33
C PHE A 17 -4.19 7.00 6.86
N ALA A 18 -2.95 7.38 6.54
CA ALA A 18 -2.55 7.68 5.17
C ALA A 18 -2.64 6.42 4.26
N ALA A 19 -2.20 5.26 4.74
CA ALA A 19 -2.34 3.99 4.01
C ALA A 19 -3.82 3.64 3.76
N LEU A 20 -4.69 3.82 4.76
CA LEU A 20 -6.12 3.60 4.62
C LEU A 20 -6.72 4.52 3.54
N ALA A 21 -6.36 5.81 3.56
CA ALA A 21 -6.81 6.77 2.56
C ALA A 21 -6.34 6.38 1.13
N VAL A 22 -5.13 5.83 0.98
CA VAL A 22 -4.62 5.33 -0.31
C VAL A 22 -5.43 4.13 -0.82
N VAL A 23 -5.80 3.19 0.05
CA VAL A 23 -6.62 2.03 -0.32
C VAL A 23 -8.01 2.48 -0.76
N ILE A 24 -8.63 3.38 0.00
CA ILE A 24 -9.92 3.98 -0.34
C ILE A 24 -9.83 4.67 -1.71
N PHE A 25 -8.79 5.49 -1.93
CA PHE A 25 -8.57 6.16 -3.21
C PHE A 25 -8.50 5.19 -4.39
N HIS A 26 -7.71 4.11 -4.30
CA HIS A 26 -7.60 3.13 -5.39
C HIS A 26 -8.91 2.40 -5.65
N TYR A 27 -9.66 2.08 -4.60
CA TYR A 27 -10.98 1.46 -4.74
C TYR A 27 -11.94 2.38 -5.52
N PHE A 28 -12.07 3.64 -5.11
CA PHE A 28 -12.92 4.61 -5.80
C PHE A 28 -12.43 4.96 -7.21
N TYR A 29 -11.12 4.88 -7.48
CA TYR A 29 -10.57 5.08 -8.82
C TYR A 29 -10.93 3.93 -9.77
N MET A 30 -10.93 2.69 -9.27
CA MET A 30 -11.25 1.49 -10.06
C MET A 30 -12.74 1.38 -10.40
N VAL A 31 -13.62 1.86 -9.51
CA VAL A 31 -15.06 1.94 -9.80
C VAL A 31 -15.33 3.16 -10.67
N SER A 32 -15.05 3.03 -11.97
CA SER A 32 -15.19 4.09 -12.97
C SER A 32 -16.62 4.66 -13.07
N ASP A 33 -17.64 3.88 -12.69
CA ASP A 33 -19.04 4.31 -12.71
C ASP A 33 -19.37 5.39 -11.68
N VAL A 34 -18.65 5.42 -10.55
CA VAL A 34 -18.81 6.48 -9.53
C VAL A 34 -18.48 7.86 -10.12
N ARG A 35 -17.64 7.90 -11.18
CA ARG A 35 -17.31 9.16 -11.85
C ARG A 35 -18.47 9.74 -12.64
N ASN A 36 -19.49 8.99 -13.05
CA ASN A 36 -20.60 9.56 -13.81
C ASN A 36 -21.82 9.86 -12.94
N ASP A 37 -22.10 9.03 -11.94
CA ASP A 37 -23.34 9.13 -11.16
C ASP A 37 -23.26 10.00 -9.89
N TYR A 38 -22.05 10.32 -9.40
CA TYR A 38 -21.87 11.01 -8.11
C TYR A 38 -20.91 12.21 -8.19
N PRO A 39 -21.43 13.45 -8.36
CA PRO A 39 -20.59 14.65 -8.53
C PRO A 39 -19.74 14.98 -7.30
N TYR A 40 -20.23 14.69 -6.09
CA TYR A 40 -19.46 14.87 -4.85
C TYR A 40 -18.30 13.88 -4.74
N ALA A 41 -18.49 12.64 -5.21
CA ALA A 41 -17.44 11.64 -5.22
C ALA A 41 -16.32 11.99 -6.23
N GLN A 42 -16.67 12.55 -7.39
CA GLN A 42 -15.67 13.06 -8.33
C GLN A 42 -14.75 14.13 -7.71
N CYS A 43 -15.34 15.09 -6.98
CA CYS A 43 -14.59 16.15 -6.32
C CYS A 43 -13.62 15.55 -5.29
N PHE A 44 -14.10 14.60 -4.48
CA PHE A 44 -13.26 13.90 -3.50
C PHE A 44 -12.12 13.11 -4.15
N ILE A 45 -12.40 12.29 -5.19
CA ILE A 45 -11.40 11.50 -5.90
C ILE A 45 -10.32 12.40 -6.53
N LYS A 46 -10.71 13.57 -7.06
CA LYS A 46 -9.78 14.56 -7.63
C LYS A 46 -8.74 15.05 -6.63
N TYR A 47 -9.04 15.08 -5.33
CA TYR A 47 -8.08 15.47 -4.29
C TYR A 47 -7.48 14.26 -3.55
N ALA A 48 -8.13 13.10 -3.60
CA ALA A 48 -7.68 11.91 -2.91
C ALA A 48 -6.32 11.37 -3.42
N TYR A 49 -5.88 11.73 -4.63
CA TYR A 49 -4.50 11.44 -5.07
C TYR A 49 -3.43 12.05 -4.15
N LEU A 50 -3.75 13.14 -3.44
CA LEU A 50 -2.84 13.77 -2.47
C LEU A 50 -2.53 12.84 -1.29
N ALA A 51 -3.44 11.92 -0.95
CA ALA A 51 -3.20 10.92 0.09
C ALA A 51 -2.01 10.01 -0.25
N VAL A 52 -1.83 9.68 -1.53
CA VAL A 52 -0.68 8.90 -2.02
C VAL A 52 0.62 9.64 -1.77
N GLN A 53 0.66 10.92 -2.15
CA GLN A 53 1.84 11.77 -1.95
C GLN A 53 2.17 11.95 -0.46
N LEU A 54 1.15 12.20 0.36
CA LEU A 54 1.29 12.33 1.81
C LEU A 54 1.84 11.04 2.45
N PHE A 55 1.32 9.87 2.06
CA PHE A 55 1.79 8.57 2.54
C PHE A 55 3.28 8.36 2.25
N PHE A 56 3.72 8.68 1.03
CA PHE A 56 5.12 8.54 0.63
C PHE A 56 6.04 9.50 1.38
N ILE A 57 5.63 10.76 1.55
CA ILE A 57 6.43 11.76 2.28
C ILE A 57 6.60 11.37 3.76
N ILE A 58 5.50 11.01 4.45
CA ILE A 58 5.56 10.58 5.86
C ILE A 58 6.39 9.31 6.00
N SER A 59 6.17 8.33 5.11
CA SER A 59 6.94 7.09 5.13
C SER A 59 8.42 7.37 4.95
N GLY A 60 8.81 8.17 3.95
CA GLY A 60 10.18 8.61 3.68
C GLY A 60 10.86 9.27 4.88
N PHE A 61 10.13 10.14 5.59
CA PHE A 61 10.62 10.75 6.82
C PHE A 61 10.89 9.72 7.93
N VAL A 62 9.98 8.76 8.15
CA VAL A 62 10.19 7.63 9.10
C VAL A 62 11.37 6.76 8.70
N ILE A 63 11.53 6.50 7.39
CA ILE A 63 12.67 5.75 6.83
C ILE A 63 13.96 6.45 7.25
N PHE A 64 14.08 7.74 6.95
CA PHE A 64 15.26 8.55 7.21
C PHE A 64 15.63 8.58 8.69
N MET A 65 14.65 8.77 9.59
CA MET A 65 14.88 8.73 11.04
C MET A 65 15.36 7.36 11.54
N SER A 66 14.98 6.28 10.86
CA SER A 66 15.34 4.91 11.23
C SER A 66 16.66 4.45 10.59
N VAL A 67 17.25 5.21 9.67
CA VAL A 67 18.54 4.86 9.07
C VAL A 67 19.62 5.07 10.12
N ASP A 68 20.21 3.96 10.56
CA ASP A 68 21.42 3.96 11.36
C ASP A 68 22.62 3.91 10.42
N ASN A 69 23.38 5.01 10.35
CA ASN A 69 24.55 5.17 9.49
C ASN A 69 25.61 4.06 9.69
N LYS A 70 25.57 3.34 10.82
CA LYS A 70 26.53 2.29 11.16
C LYS A 70 26.25 0.94 10.50
N LYS A 71 25.02 0.66 10.06
CA LYS A 71 24.63 -0.67 9.54
C LYS A 71 24.66 -0.77 8.01
N GLY A 72 24.90 0.33 7.31
CA GLY A 72 24.92 0.39 5.85
C GLY A 72 23.52 0.32 5.21
N PRO A 73 23.34 0.92 4.02
CA PRO A 73 22.03 1.03 3.36
C PRO A 73 21.44 -0.33 2.94
N PHE A 74 22.29 -1.30 2.59
CA PHE A 74 21.87 -2.64 2.14
C PHE A 74 21.20 -3.47 3.25
N VAL A 75 21.68 -3.36 4.49
CA VAL A 75 21.09 -4.05 5.64
C VAL A 75 19.70 -3.50 5.95
N PHE A 76 19.55 -2.18 5.85
CA PHE A 76 18.27 -1.51 6.02
C PHE A 76 17.25 -1.89 4.93
N LEU A 77 17.70 -1.95 3.67
CA LEU A 77 16.85 -2.33 2.53
C LEU A 77 16.42 -3.80 2.62
N THR A 78 17.35 -4.71 2.91
CA THR A 78 17.07 -6.15 3.09
C THR A 78 16.05 -6.40 4.20
N SER A 79 16.18 -5.68 5.32
CA SER A 79 15.23 -5.76 6.43
C SER A 79 13.80 -5.34 6.01
N ARG A 80 13.66 -4.40 5.07
CA ARG A 80 12.36 -4.02 4.52
C ARG A 80 11.83 -5.06 3.54
N PHE A 81 12.66 -5.58 2.65
CA PHE A 81 12.26 -6.62 1.70
C PHE A 81 11.71 -7.86 2.40
N ILE A 82 12.40 -8.36 3.44
CA ILE A 82 11.95 -9.53 4.19
C ILE A 82 10.60 -9.30 4.89
N ARG A 83 10.25 -8.05 5.23
CA ARG A 83 8.92 -7.73 5.80
C ARG A 83 7.82 -7.60 4.74
N LEU A 84 8.15 -7.14 3.54
CA LEU A 84 7.17 -6.91 2.46
C LEU A 84 6.89 -8.17 1.64
N TYR A 85 7.91 -8.99 1.40
CA TYR A 85 7.80 -10.20 0.58
C TYR A 85 6.74 -11.21 1.06
N PRO A 86 6.60 -11.49 2.38
CA PRO A 86 5.57 -12.40 2.86
C PRO A 86 4.16 -11.88 2.58
N ALA A 87 3.93 -10.58 2.78
CA ALA A 87 2.64 -9.96 2.50
C ALA A 87 2.32 -9.97 0.99
N TYR A 88 3.33 -9.78 0.14
CA TYR A 88 3.19 -9.87 -1.30
C TYR A 88 2.76 -11.28 -1.74
N ILE A 89 3.47 -12.32 -1.29
CA ILE A 89 3.12 -13.71 -1.62
C ILE A 89 1.71 -14.07 -1.16
N ILE A 90 1.33 -13.68 0.07
CA ILE A 90 -0.04 -13.88 0.58
C ILE A 90 -1.06 -13.17 -0.32
N SER A 91 -0.78 -11.94 -0.74
CA SER A 91 -1.69 -11.16 -1.60
C SER A 91 -1.86 -11.83 -2.97
N VAL A 92 -0.77 -12.33 -3.56
CA VAL A 92 -0.82 -13.06 -4.85
C VAL A 92 -1.68 -14.32 -4.74
N PHE A 93 -1.44 -15.15 -3.72
CA PHE A 93 -2.24 -16.35 -3.51
C PHE A 93 -3.70 -16.03 -3.17
N LEU A 94 -3.96 -14.98 -2.40
CA LEU A 94 -5.30 -14.55 -2.06
C LEU A 94 -6.06 -14.08 -3.30
N THR A 95 -5.45 -13.25 -4.13
CA THR A 95 -6.04 -12.79 -5.40
C THR A 95 -6.28 -13.96 -6.34
N PHE A 96 -5.32 -14.88 -6.48
CA PHE A 96 -5.47 -16.09 -7.28
C PHE A 96 -6.67 -16.94 -6.79
N ALA A 97 -6.75 -17.19 -5.48
CA ALA A 97 -7.86 -17.93 -4.89
C ALA A 97 -9.21 -17.22 -5.12
N PHE A 98 -9.26 -15.90 -4.96
CA PHE A 98 -10.48 -15.11 -5.17
C PHE A 98 -11.00 -15.21 -6.60
N VAL A 99 -10.10 -15.06 -7.59
CA VAL A 99 -10.44 -15.16 -9.02
C VAL A 99 -10.88 -16.58 -9.38
N TYR A 100 -10.23 -17.61 -8.82
CA TYR A 100 -10.59 -19.01 -9.09
C TYR A 100 -11.91 -19.43 -8.44
N LEU A 101 -12.17 -19.00 -7.20
CA LEU A 101 -13.36 -19.38 -6.43
C LEU A 101 -14.61 -18.56 -6.80
N ILE A 102 -14.43 -17.33 -7.28
CA ILE A 102 -15.53 -16.45 -7.69
C ILE A 102 -15.48 -16.29 -9.21
N PRO A 103 -16.20 -17.14 -9.97
CA PRO A 103 -16.23 -17.05 -11.43
C PRO A 103 -17.00 -15.79 -11.86
N ILE A 104 -16.30 -14.67 -12.02
CA ILE A 104 -16.85 -13.46 -12.62
C ILE A 104 -16.70 -13.60 -14.14
N SER A 105 -17.68 -14.22 -14.80
CA SER A 105 -17.97 -14.25 -16.26
C SER A 105 -16.84 -14.55 -17.27
N TYR A 106 -15.58 -14.65 -16.87
CA TYR A 106 -14.43 -15.02 -17.68
C TYR A 106 -13.86 -16.33 -17.10
N PRO A 107 -13.85 -17.44 -17.86
CA PRO A 107 -13.15 -18.64 -17.41
C PRO A 107 -11.65 -18.33 -17.37
N PHE A 108 -11.12 -18.13 -16.17
CA PHE A 108 -9.69 -17.88 -15.96
C PHE A 108 -8.92 -19.20 -16.10
N ASP A 109 -8.02 -19.28 -17.09
CA ASP A 109 -7.12 -20.43 -17.28
C ASP A 109 -5.74 -20.14 -16.67
N PHE A 110 -5.03 -21.18 -16.22
CA PHE A 110 -3.70 -21.05 -15.59
C PHE A 110 -2.65 -20.40 -16.51
N ASN A 111 -2.85 -20.51 -17.82
CA ASN A 111 -1.99 -19.90 -18.82
C ASN A 111 -2.03 -18.36 -18.78
N ASP A 112 -3.15 -17.75 -18.38
CA ASP A 112 -3.26 -16.29 -18.25
C ASP A 112 -2.49 -15.75 -17.04
N PHE A 113 -2.29 -16.58 -16.01
CA PHE A 113 -1.50 -16.20 -14.84
C PHE A 113 0.00 -16.18 -15.11
N LEU A 114 0.51 -17.01 -16.04
CA LEU A 114 1.94 -17.07 -16.39
C LEU A 114 2.39 -15.96 -17.35
N VAL A 115 1.45 -15.22 -17.95
CA VAL A 115 1.72 -14.15 -18.92
C VAL A 115 1.81 -12.76 -18.26
N ILE A 116 1.38 -12.64 -16.99
CA ILE A 116 1.49 -11.42 -16.16
C ILE A 116 2.81 -11.45 -15.38
#